data_AF-A0A8X8K655-F1
#
_entry.id   AF-A0A8X8K655-F1
#
_cell.length_a   1.000
_cell.length_b   1.000
_cell.length_c   1.000
_cell.angle_alpha   90.00
_cell.angle_beta   90.00
_cell.angle_gamma   90.00
#
_symmetry.space_group_name_H-M   'P 1'
#
loop_
_entity.id
_entity.type
_entity.pdbx_description
1 polymer ?
#
loop_
_entity_poly.entity_id
_entity_poly.type
_entity_poly.pdbx_seq_one_letter_code
_entity_poly.pdbx_strand_id
1 'polypeptide(L)'
;MAETKKQFENKVSVTGTLKSLEVTDLVTAKKVPMKIATLRIETGKGETHTAKMMAVKHFECDGVKTENKSYSAIETMQKEYVSIEDISENKAGEDAEATVVNVNGSMSINMYKNKAEKVVETNQIEARFVNRVKDVENAQFGAEFTLQTYLISKGQRVIKNEEETDEVTFKAATIDYRGQAHPFEFTANDEYGVAEWIEDEVELGQSLILQGLIINKFIVEQVERSSSAGIGKAIVDTRREVERKLLVEGIIPIEDEDDPKYITEEEIKEANKKYEDKKTEVEASTNGTKKTEVKKGVATSKPKAAKPTIEIDDDDLPF
;
A
#
# COMPACT_ATOMS: atom_id res chain seq x y z
N MET A 1 16.54 -25.10 9.32
CA MET A 1 16.98 -23.77 8.87
C MET A 1 15.72 -23.03 8.46
N ALA A 2 15.52 -21.79 8.92
CA ALA A 2 14.37 -21.02 8.47
C ALA A 2 14.57 -20.77 6.96
N GLU A 3 13.63 -21.22 6.12
CA GLU A 3 13.63 -20.85 4.72
C GLU A 3 13.62 -19.33 4.66
N THR A 4 14.71 -18.74 4.16
CA THR A 4 14.80 -17.33 3.88
C THR A 4 13.83 -17.07 2.73
N LYS A 5 12.59 -16.73 3.05
CA LYS A 5 11.60 -16.37 2.03
C LYS A 5 12.14 -15.18 1.25
N LYS A 6 12.21 -15.34 -0.07
CA LYS A 6 12.54 -14.28 -1.01
C LYS A 6 11.65 -13.06 -0.72
N GLN A 7 12.28 -11.90 -0.57
CA GLN A 7 11.57 -10.65 -0.31
C GLN A 7 11.55 -9.84 -1.60
N PHE A 8 10.35 -9.67 -2.17
CA PHE A 8 10.15 -8.86 -3.36
C PHE A 8 10.22 -7.37 -3.02
N GLU A 9 10.80 -6.60 -3.94
CA GLU A 9 10.90 -5.15 -3.79
C GLU A 9 9.50 -4.52 -3.80
N ASN A 10 9.14 -3.83 -2.71
CA ASN A 10 7.90 -3.10 -2.60
C ASN A 10 8.15 -1.89 -1.70
N LYS A 11 8.52 -0.78 -2.36
CA LYS A 11 8.91 0.48 -1.73
C LYS A 11 7.95 1.57 -2.19
N VAL A 12 7.47 2.33 -1.23
CA VAL A 12 6.71 3.56 -1.45
C VAL A 12 7.34 4.66 -0.61
N SER A 13 7.55 5.82 -1.20
CA SER A 13 8.07 7.02 -0.54
C SER A 13 7.09 8.16 -0.77
N VAL A 14 6.67 8.84 0.31
CA VAL A 14 5.75 9.98 0.25
C VAL A 14 6.36 11.12 1.04
N THR A 15 6.65 12.23 0.38
CA THR A 15 7.21 13.44 1.00
C THR A 15 6.24 14.59 0.87
N GLY A 16 5.85 15.20 1.99
CA GLY A 16 4.97 16.37 1.97
C GLY A 16 4.59 16.85 3.37
N THR A 17 3.67 17.79 3.42
CA THR A 17 3.23 18.40 4.69
C THR A 17 2.15 17.55 5.35
N LEU A 18 2.27 17.31 6.66
CA LEU A 18 1.27 16.57 7.42
C LEU A 18 -0.05 17.35 7.49
N LYS A 19 -1.07 16.83 6.82
CA LYS A 19 -2.41 17.41 6.81
C LYS A 19 -3.21 17.04 8.05
N SER A 20 -3.19 15.75 8.40
CA SER A 20 -3.87 15.22 9.58
C SER A 20 -3.16 13.98 10.12
N LEU A 21 -3.16 13.79 11.43
CA LEU A 21 -2.72 12.57 12.10
C LEU A 21 -3.82 12.05 13.01
N GLU A 22 -4.37 10.87 12.70
CA GLU A 22 -5.33 10.18 13.55
C GLU A 22 -4.68 8.94 14.17
N VAL A 23 -4.69 8.84 15.50
CA VAL A 23 -4.18 7.66 16.22
C VAL A 23 -5.32 6.94 16.93
N THR A 24 -5.53 5.68 16.55
CA THR A 24 -6.50 4.79 17.21
C THR A 24 -5.79 3.80 18.11
N ASP A 25 -6.20 3.76 19.37
CA ASP A 25 -5.78 2.75 20.35
C ASP A 25 -6.66 1.50 20.25
N LEU A 26 -6.01 0.34 20.13
CA LEU A 26 -6.64 -0.97 20.05
C LEU A 26 -5.93 -1.96 20.97
N VAL A 27 -6.55 -3.11 21.18
CA VAL A 27 -5.97 -4.23 21.90
C VAL A 27 -6.11 -5.48 21.03
N THR A 28 -5.01 -6.20 20.85
CA THR A 28 -5.02 -7.47 20.11
C THR A 28 -5.79 -8.55 20.87
N ALA A 29 -6.15 -9.64 20.19
CA ALA A 29 -6.79 -10.80 20.85
C ALA A 29 -5.95 -11.37 22.02
N LYS A 30 -4.62 -11.19 21.98
CA LYS A 30 -3.69 -11.59 23.04
C LYS A 30 -3.52 -10.54 24.16
N LYS A 31 -4.41 -9.54 24.22
CA LYS A 31 -4.37 -8.42 25.19
C LYS A 31 -3.13 -7.54 25.10
N VAL A 32 -2.40 -7.57 23.97
CA VAL A 32 -1.28 -6.66 23.72
C VAL A 32 -1.81 -5.34 23.16
N PRO A 33 -1.47 -4.18 23.75
CA PRO A 33 -1.84 -2.87 23.20
C PRO A 33 -1.30 -2.67 21.79
N MET A 34 -2.09 -2.00 20.96
CA MET A 34 -1.80 -1.71 19.56
C MET A 34 -2.21 -0.27 19.23
N LYS A 35 -1.41 0.42 18.43
CA LYS A 35 -1.77 1.72 17.85
C LYS A 35 -1.83 1.63 16.34
N ILE A 36 -2.82 2.31 15.77
CA ILE A 36 -2.94 2.55 14.33
C ILE A 36 -2.84 4.06 14.12
N ALA A 37 -1.79 4.51 13.44
CA ALA A 37 -1.66 5.88 12.98
C ALA A 37 -2.10 5.98 11.51
N THR A 38 -3.05 6.85 11.22
CA THR A 38 -3.47 7.21 9.85
C THR A 38 -2.97 8.63 9.57
N LEU A 39 -2.00 8.74 8.68
CA LEU A 39 -1.40 10.00 8.25
C LEU A 39 -2.02 10.41 6.92
N ARG A 40 -2.50 11.66 6.81
CA ARG A 40 -2.81 12.28 5.53
C ARG A 40 -1.72 13.31 5.22
N ILE A 41 -1.11 13.20 4.05
CA ILE A 41 0.07 13.98 3.67
C ILE A 41 -0.30 14.75 2.41
N GLU A 42 -0.16 16.07 2.46
CA GLU A 42 -0.37 16.96 1.33
C GLU A 42 0.94 17.12 0.56
N THR A 43 0.97 16.65 -0.68
CA THR A 43 2.13 16.68 -1.58
C THR A 43 2.03 17.79 -2.61
N GLY A 44 0.85 18.38 -2.77
CA GLY A 44 0.60 19.46 -3.72
C GLY A 44 -0.84 19.96 -3.61
N LYS A 45 -1.18 20.98 -4.40
CA LYS A 45 -2.51 21.57 -4.37
C LYS A 45 -3.58 20.54 -4.75
N GLY A 46 -4.44 20.21 -3.78
CA GLY A 46 -5.50 19.22 -3.95
C GLY A 46 -5.01 17.77 -3.97
N GLU A 47 -3.73 17.52 -3.76
CA GLU A 47 -3.15 16.18 -3.76
C GLU A 47 -2.90 15.72 -2.33
N THR A 48 -3.45 14.57 -1.96
CA THR A 48 -3.34 14.07 -0.59
C THR A 48 -3.19 12.55 -0.58
N HIS A 49 -2.14 12.06 0.07
CA HIS A 49 -1.86 10.64 0.21
C HIS A 49 -2.17 10.16 1.63
N THR A 50 -2.80 9.00 1.75
CA THR A 50 -3.10 8.39 3.05
C THR A 50 -2.16 7.21 3.30
N ALA A 51 -1.36 7.30 4.35
CA ALA A 51 -0.47 6.25 4.80
C ALA A 51 -0.88 5.74 6.18
N LYS A 52 -0.87 4.42 6.39
CA LYS A 52 -1.23 3.82 7.68
C LYS A 52 -0.05 3.08 8.30
N MET A 53 0.25 3.39 9.55
CA MET A 53 1.27 2.72 10.34
C MET A 53 0.60 1.95 11.49
N MET A 54 0.95 0.67 11.67
CA MET A 54 0.33 -0.20 12.66
C MET A 54 1.37 -0.94 13.48
N ALA A 55 1.36 -0.71 14.80
CA ALA A 55 2.33 -1.32 15.71
C ALA A 55 1.67 -1.85 16.99
N VAL A 56 2.06 -3.07 17.39
CA VAL A 56 1.81 -3.61 18.74
C VAL A 56 2.89 -3.13 19.69
N LYS A 57 2.60 -2.97 20.98
CA LYS A 57 3.55 -2.47 21.99
C LYS A 57 4.80 -3.34 22.14
N HIS A 58 4.63 -4.65 22.12
CA HIS A 58 5.73 -5.61 22.20
C HIS A 58 5.42 -6.86 21.38
N PHE A 59 6.48 -7.50 20.89
CA PHE A 59 6.45 -8.86 20.38
C PHE A 59 6.72 -9.84 21.52
N GLU A 60 6.11 -11.02 21.47
CA GLU A 60 6.36 -12.09 22.42
C GLU A 60 6.77 -13.35 21.64
N CYS A 61 8.00 -13.79 21.84
CA CYS A 61 8.54 -15.04 21.27
C CYS A 61 9.14 -15.85 22.41
N ASP A 62 8.72 -17.11 22.54
CA ASP A 62 9.20 -18.04 23.58
C ASP A 62 9.16 -17.47 25.01
N GLY A 63 8.13 -16.66 25.32
CA GLY A 63 7.94 -16.02 26.62
C GLY A 63 8.77 -14.75 26.85
N VAL A 64 9.64 -14.38 25.91
CA VAL A 64 10.44 -13.14 25.95
C VAL A 64 9.67 -12.01 25.27
N LYS A 65 9.50 -10.90 25.99
CA LYS A 65 8.87 -9.68 25.48
C LYS A 65 9.93 -8.73 24.93
N THR A 66 9.80 -8.38 23.65
CA THR A 66 10.66 -7.41 22.98
C THR A 66 9.83 -6.20 22.58
N GLU A 67 10.22 -5.01 23.03
CA GLU A 67 9.52 -3.77 22.68
C GLU A 67 9.57 -3.49 21.18
N ASN A 68 8.47 -2.96 20.64
CA ASN A 68 8.39 -2.59 19.24
C ASN A 68 8.66 -1.09 19.08
N LYS A 69 9.81 -0.74 18.50
CA LYS A 69 10.18 0.66 18.22
C LYS A 69 9.14 1.43 17.40
N SER A 70 8.39 0.73 16.54
CA SER A 70 7.31 1.33 15.74
C SER A 70 6.16 1.84 16.60
N TYR A 71 5.90 1.19 17.75
CA TYR A 71 4.86 1.64 18.67
C TYR A 71 5.27 2.96 19.35
N SER A 72 6.51 3.02 19.85
CA SER A 72 7.07 4.25 20.42
C SER A 72 7.15 5.37 19.39
N ALA A 73 7.47 5.06 18.12
CA ALA A 73 7.46 6.04 17.04
C ALA A 73 6.06 6.65 16.84
N ILE A 74 4.99 5.85 16.89
CA ILE A 74 3.62 6.38 16.83
C ILE A 74 3.32 7.29 18.03
N GLU A 75 3.76 6.92 19.24
CA GLU A 75 3.60 7.78 20.42
C GLU A 75 4.36 9.09 20.31
N THR A 76 5.56 9.09 19.72
CA THR A 76 6.33 10.30 19.42
C THR A 76 5.61 11.16 18.39
N MET A 77 5.10 10.57 17.30
CA MET A 77 4.31 11.30 16.31
C MET A 77 3.10 11.97 16.94
N GLN A 78 2.34 11.23 17.76
CA GLN A 78 1.15 11.74 18.44
C GLN A 78 1.43 12.94 19.36
N LYS A 79 2.65 13.03 19.92
CA LYS A 79 3.04 14.09 20.86
C LYS A 79 3.70 15.28 20.17
N GLU A 80 4.51 15.03 19.15
CA GLU A 80 5.44 16.02 18.60
C GLU A 80 5.07 16.53 17.22
N TYR A 81 4.25 15.82 16.46
CA TYR A 81 3.95 16.22 15.08
C TYR A 81 2.75 17.16 15.11
N VAL A 82 2.89 18.27 14.40
CA VAL A 82 1.83 19.28 14.23
C VAL A 82 1.28 19.14 12.82
N SER A 83 -0.02 18.94 12.69
CA SER A 83 -0.69 18.89 11.39
C SER A 83 -1.32 20.22 11.00
N ILE A 84 -1.65 20.40 9.72
CA ILE A 84 -2.44 21.55 9.23
C ILE A 84 -3.77 21.65 9.99
N GLU A 85 -4.43 20.51 10.23
CA GLU A 85 -5.67 20.46 11.01
C GLU A 85 -5.46 20.97 12.45
N ASP A 86 -4.38 20.58 13.13
CA ASP A 86 -4.09 21.03 14.50
C ASP A 86 -3.92 22.56 14.59
N ILE A 87 -3.28 23.16 13.59
CA ILE A 87 -3.11 24.62 13.50
C ILE A 87 -4.48 25.27 13.27
N SER A 88 -5.27 24.76 12.32
CA SER A 88 -6.59 25.32 12.00
C SER A 88 -7.59 25.25 13.15
N GLU A 89 -7.45 24.25 14.03
CA GLU A 89 -8.29 24.04 15.20
C GLU A 89 -7.73 24.71 16.47
N ASN A 90 -6.68 25.52 16.37
CA ASN A 90 -5.97 26.16 17.49
C ASN A 90 -5.51 25.17 18.57
N LYS A 91 -5.16 23.95 18.16
CA LYS A 91 -4.54 22.92 19.02
C LYS A 91 -3.02 23.03 19.06
N ALA A 92 -2.44 23.76 18.11
CA ALA A 92 -1.02 24.10 18.05
C ALA A 92 -0.77 25.50 18.64
N GLY A 93 0.49 25.80 18.99
CA GLY A 93 0.87 27.15 19.44
C GLY A 93 0.69 28.21 18.33
N GLU A 94 0.59 29.48 18.69
CA GLU A 94 0.31 30.59 17.75
C GLU A 94 1.30 30.66 16.57
N ASP A 95 2.54 30.24 16.76
CA ASP A 95 3.61 30.23 15.74
C ASP A 95 3.96 28.81 15.24
N ALA A 96 3.07 27.84 15.42
CA ALA A 96 3.36 26.46 15.03
C ALA A 96 3.27 26.28 13.50
N GLU A 97 4.29 25.64 12.93
CA GLU A 97 4.30 25.23 11.52
C GLU A 97 3.93 23.75 11.38
N ALA A 98 3.23 23.43 10.29
CA ALA A 98 2.86 22.05 10.00
C ALA A 98 4.12 21.22 9.71
N THR A 99 4.18 20.03 10.28
CA THR A 99 5.34 19.15 10.18
C THR A 99 5.45 18.59 8.77
N VAL A 100 6.60 18.79 8.11
CA VAL A 100 6.93 18.10 6.86
C VAL A 100 7.47 16.70 7.19
N VAL A 101 6.93 15.70 6.50
CA VAL A 101 7.25 14.29 6.74
C VAL A 101 7.69 13.61 5.45
N ASN A 102 8.61 12.66 5.60
CA ASN A 102 8.91 11.64 4.60
C ASN A 102 8.47 10.28 5.16
N VAL A 103 7.55 9.64 4.46
CA VAL A 103 7.00 8.32 4.79
C VAL A 103 7.62 7.29 3.86
N ASN A 104 8.29 6.31 4.45
CA ASN A 104 8.74 5.11 3.75
C ASN A 104 7.84 3.94 4.10
N GLY A 105 7.35 3.23 3.09
CA GLY A 105 6.38 2.18 3.26
C GLY A 105 6.38 1.16 2.13
N SER A 106 5.26 0.47 2.01
CA SER A 106 4.97 -0.47 0.93
C SER A 106 3.53 -0.31 0.48
N MET A 107 3.29 -0.59 -0.80
CA MET A 107 1.95 -0.71 -1.35
C MET A 107 1.31 -2.02 -0.91
N SER A 108 0.04 -1.99 -0.55
CA SER A 108 -0.73 -3.15 -0.14
C SER A 108 -2.18 -3.00 -0.60
N ILE A 109 -2.93 -4.10 -0.60
CA ILE A 109 -4.37 -4.08 -0.83
C ILE A 109 -5.08 -4.29 0.50
N ASN A 110 -5.94 -3.35 0.83
CA ASN A 110 -6.93 -3.54 1.86
C ASN A 110 -8.18 -4.15 1.22
N MET A 111 -8.50 -5.38 1.61
CA MET A 111 -9.64 -6.14 1.12
C MET A 111 -10.65 -6.29 2.25
N TYR A 112 -11.88 -5.84 2.03
CA TYR A 112 -12.92 -5.84 3.04
C TYR A 112 -14.31 -5.98 2.41
N LYS A 113 -15.27 -6.45 3.20
CA LYS A 113 -16.68 -6.49 2.80
C LYS A 113 -17.34 -5.15 3.10
N ASN A 114 -17.89 -4.50 2.07
CA ASN A 114 -18.57 -3.23 2.24
C ASN A 114 -19.99 -3.43 2.82
N LYS A 115 -20.71 -2.32 3.07
CA LYS A 115 -22.09 -2.36 3.58
C LYS A 115 -23.08 -3.05 2.64
N ALA A 116 -22.76 -3.13 1.35
CA ALA A 116 -23.55 -3.82 0.33
C ALA A 116 -23.16 -5.31 0.19
N GLU A 117 -22.43 -5.85 1.16
CA GLU A 117 -21.95 -7.23 1.20
C GLU A 117 -21.05 -7.66 0.03
N LYS A 118 -20.49 -6.68 -0.69
CA LYS A 118 -19.52 -6.93 -1.75
C LYS A 118 -18.10 -6.80 -1.21
N VAL A 119 -17.21 -7.68 -1.67
CA VAL A 119 -15.78 -7.49 -1.44
C VAL A 119 -15.31 -6.31 -2.25
N VAL A 120 -14.62 -5.42 -1.56
CA VAL A 120 -14.00 -4.23 -2.12
C VAL A 120 -12.52 -4.30 -1.82
N GLU A 121 -11.73 -4.01 -2.83
CA GLU A 121 -10.28 -3.93 -2.77
C GLU A 121 -9.88 -2.48 -2.97
N THR A 122 -9.04 -1.97 -2.07
CA THR A 122 -8.53 -0.60 -2.14
C THR A 122 -7.03 -0.60 -1.92
N ASN A 123 -6.30 0.10 -2.77
CA ASN A 123 -4.87 0.33 -2.60
C ASN A 123 -4.63 1.12 -1.31
N GLN A 124 -3.62 0.72 -0.56
CA GLN A 124 -3.24 1.35 0.69
C GLN A 124 -1.73 1.38 0.84
N ILE A 125 -1.21 2.54 1.25
CA ILE A 125 0.18 2.70 1.65
C ILE A 125 0.31 2.25 3.11
N GLU A 126 1.05 1.16 3.36
CA GLU A 126 1.46 0.74 4.70
C GLU A 126 2.79 1.41 5.05
N ALA A 127 2.75 2.40 5.94
CA ALA A 127 3.93 3.10 6.42
C ALA A 127 4.75 2.19 7.35
N ARG A 128 6.06 2.13 7.10
CA ARG A 128 7.05 1.44 7.93
C ARG A 128 7.83 2.43 8.79
N PHE A 129 8.23 3.54 8.19
CA PHE A 129 8.95 4.62 8.84
C PHE A 129 8.34 5.96 8.45
N VAL A 130 8.24 6.85 9.42
CA VAL A 130 7.82 8.24 9.22
C VAL A 130 8.87 9.10 9.88
N ASN A 131 9.52 9.94 9.09
CA ASN A 131 10.57 10.84 9.54
C ASN A 131 10.12 12.28 9.35
N ARG A 132 10.42 13.15 10.32
CA ARG A 132 10.38 14.60 10.09
C ARG A 132 11.55 14.96 9.21
N VAL A 133 11.30 15.80 8.22
CA VAL A 133 12.32 16.35 7.35
C VAL A 133 12.36 17.86 7.52
N LYS A 134 13.57 18.41 7.54
CA LYS A 134 13.83 19.85 7.55
C LYS A 134 14.47 20.23 6.23
N ASP A 135 14.30 21.48 5.82
CA ASP A 135 14.98 22.04 4.65
C ASP A 135 14.68 21.30 3.34
N VAL A 136 13.44 20.80 3.19
CA VAL A 136 12.95 20.18 1.95
C VAL A 136 12.24 21.22 1.12
N GLU A 137 12.63 21.32 -0.16
CA GLU A 137 11.97 22.22 -1.10
C GLU A 137 10.62 21.62 -1.54
N ASN A 138 9.61 22.46 -1.78
CA ASN A 138 8.30 22.00 -2.27
C ASN A 138 8.41 21.20 -3.58
N ALA A 139 9.46 21.41 -4.38
CA ALA A 139 9.73 20.65 -5.60
C ALA A 139 10.06 19.16 -5.33
N GLN A 140 10.43 18.82 -4.11
CA GLN A 140 10.70 17.44 -3.67
C GLN A 140 9.46 16.78 -3.06
N PHE A 141 8.32 17.46 -3.02
CA PHE A 141 7.08 16.87 -2.56
C PHE A 141 6.51 15.95 -3.64
N GLY A 142 5.96 14.82 -3.21
CA GLY A 142 5.45 13.82 -4.13
C GLY A 142 5.27 12.46 -3.47
N ALA A 143 4.75 11.53 -4.25
CA ALA A 143 4.60 10.14 -3.86
C ALA A 143 5.11 9.25 -4.99
N GLU A 144 6.10 8.42 -4.70
CA GLU A 144 6.78 7.57 -5.65
C GLU A 144 6.72 6.10 -5.20
N PHE A 145 6.79 5.18 -6.17
CA PHE A 145 6.84 3.75 -5.90
C PHE A 145 7.95 3.05 -6.70
N THR A 146 8.44 1.95 -6.13
CA THR A 146 9.25 0.95 -6.82
C THR A 146 8.75 -0.42 -6.42
N LEU A 147 8.20 -1.16 -7.39
CA LEU A 147 7.56 -2.45 -7.17
C LEU A 147 8.17 -3.50 -8.09
N GLN A 148 8.64 -4.60 -7.50
CA GLN A 148 8.89 -5.83 -8.22
C GLN A 148 7.57 -6.60 -8.35
N THR A 149 7.24 -6.93 -9.58
CA THR A 149 5.92 -7.42 -9.99
C THR A 149 6.04 -8.51 -11.05
N TYR A 150 4.93 -9.19 -11.31
CA TYR A 150 4.73 -9.96 -12.54
C TYR A 150 3.50 -9.44 -13.26
N LEU A 151 3.52 -9.46 -14.60
CA LEU A 151 2.42 -8.96 -15.41
C LEU A 151 1.19 -9.88 -15.34
N ILE A 152 0.00 -9.28 -15.18
CA ILE A 152 -1.29 -9.99 -15.17
C ILE A 152 -2.10 -9.72 -16.44
N SER A 153 -2.02 -8.50 -16.99
CA SER A 153 -2.67 -8.15 -18.25
C SER A 153 -1.77 -7.28 -19.10
N LYS A 154 -1.86 -7.43 -20.42
CA LYS A 154 -1.25 -6.51 -21.38
C LYS A 154 -1.84 -5.10 -21.26
N GLY A 155 -1.13 -4.14 -21.85
CA GLY A 155 -1.61 -2.78 -22.03
C GLY A 155 -2.92 -2.71 -22.81
N GLN A 156 -3.83 -1.86 -22.33
CA GLN A 156 -5.05 -1.46 -23.04
C GLN A 156 -5.14 0.06 -23.08
N ARG A 157 -5.20 0.64 -24.29
CA ARG A 157 -5.43 2.08 -24.49
C ARG A 157 -6.67 2.55 -23.73
N VAL A 158 -6.51 3.67 -23.03
CA VAL A 158 -7.62 4.36 -22.37
C VAL A 158 -8.42 5.11 -23.43
N ILE A 159 -9.74 4.90 -23.43
CA ILE A 159 -10.67 5.59 -24.33
C ILE A 159 -11.37 6.70 -23.54
N LYS A 160 -11.22 7.95 -23.98
CA LYS A 160 -11.89 9.11 -23.39
C LYS A 160 -12.65 9.85 -24.48
N ASN A 161 -13.96 10.05 -24.28
CA ASN A 161 -14.84 10.69 -25.27
C ASN A 161 -14.81 10.05 -26.67
N GLU A 162 -14.77 8.71 -26.73
CA GLU A 162 -14.71 7.94 -27.99
C GLU A 162 -13.40 8.10 -28.79
N GLU A 163 -12.38 8.76 -28.20
CA GLU A 163 -11.04 8.87 -28.76
C GLU A 163 -10.04 8.08 -27.89
N GLU A 164 -9.12 7.38 -28.55
CA GLU A 164 -7.98 6.75 -27.88
C GLU A 164 -7.04 7.84 -27.37
N THR A 165 -6.64 7.71 -26.11
CA THR A 165 -5.62 8.59 -25.51
C THR A 165 -4.25 7.93 -25.58
N ASP A 166 -3.20 8.72 -25.39
CA ASP A 166 -1.81 8.26 -25.26
C ASP A 166 -1.53 7.53 -23.92
N GLU A 167 -2.59 7.25 -23.14
CA GLU A 167 -2.49 6.48 -21.89
C GLU A 167 -2.90 5.02 -22.10
N VAL A 168 -2.15 4.13 -21.47
CA VAL A 168 -2.39 2.68 -21.45
C VAL A 168 -2.61 2.24 -20.01
N THR A 169 -3.59 1.36 -19.79
CA THR A 169 -3.82 0.71 -18.49
C THR A 169 -3.45 -0.76 -18.55
N PHE A 170 -2.82 -1.25 -17.49
CA PHE A 170 -2.45 -2.65 -17.37
C PHE A 170 -2.46 -3.10 -15.91
N LYS A 171 -2.41 -4.41 -15.68
CA LYS A 171 -2.41 -5.00 -14.34
C LYS A 171 -1.12 -5.77 -14.12
N ALA A 172 -0.52 -5.56 -12.96
CA ALA A 172 0.60 -6.34 -12.47
C ALA A 172 0.42 -6.58 -10.97
N ALA A 173 1.00 -7.67 -10.45
CA ALA A 173 0.94 -7.98 -9.04
C ALA A 173 2.33 -8.04 -8.42
N THR A 174 2.44 -7.50 -7.20
CA THR A 174 3.58 -7.76 -6.32
C THR A 174 3.26 -8.92 -5.38
N ILE A 175 4.29 -9.53 -4.80
CA ILE A 175 4.15 -10.60 -3.81
C ILE A 175 4.64 -10.10 -2.46
N ASP A 176 3.80 -10.20 -1.42
CA ASP A 176 4.20 -9.78 -0.08
C ASP A 176 5.10 -10.80 0.62
N TYR A 177 5.60 -10.44 1.81
CA TYR A 177 6.45 -11.32 2.61
C TYR A 177 5.77 -12.62 3.10
N ARG A 178 4.43 -12.70 3.04
CA ARG A 178 3.67 -13.92 3.34
C ARG A 178 3.54 -14.81 2.10
N GLY A 179 4.01 -14.32 0.95
CA GLY A 179 3.90 -14.95 -0.34
C GLY A 179 2.51 -14.78 -0.95
N GLN A 180 1.74 -13.77 -0.56
CA GLN A 180 0.41 -13.48 -1.13
C GLN A 180 0.55 -12.47 -2.27
N ALA A 181 -0.13 -12.70 -3.39
CA ALA A 181 -0.21 -11.72 -4.48
C ALA A 181 -1.07 -10.51 -4.07
N HIS A 182 -0.67 -9.33 -4.59
CA HIS A 182 -1.42 -8.08 -4.51
C HIS A 182 -1.47 -7.45 -5.90
N PRO A 183 -2.57 -7.66 -6.66
CA PRO A 183 -2.76 -7.06 -7.99
C PRO A 183 -3.09 -5.57 -7.92
N PHE A 184 -2.41 -4.78 -8.74
CA PHE A 184 -2.67 -3.36 -8.91
C PHE A 184 -2.95 -3.04 -10.37
N GLU A 185 -3.72 -1.99 -10.59
CA GLU A 185 -3.92 -1.38 -11.89
C GLU A 185 -2.98 -0.18 -12.01
N PHE A 186 -2.23 -0.16 -13.11
CA PHE A 186 -1.24 0.84 -13.44
C PHE A 186 -1.66 1.58 -14.71
N THR A 187 -1.22 2.83 -14.82
CA THR A 187 -1.35 3.65 -16.01
C THR A 187 0.05 4.01 -16.49
N ALA A 188 0.30 3.93 -17.78
CA ALA A 188 1.51 4.45 -18.41
C ALA A 188 1.12 5.45 -19.50
N ASN A 189 2.00 6.40 -19.79
CA ASN A 189 1.91 7.28 -20.95
C ASN A 189 3.06 7.00 -21.91
N ASP A 190 2.99 7.55 -23.13
CA ASP A 190 4.03 7.37 -24.14
C ASP A 190 5.24 8.31 -23.97
N GLU A 191 5.26 9.18 -22.95
CA GLU A 191 6.35 10.15 -22.73
C GLU A 191 7.74 9.49 -22.65
N TYR A 192 7.80 8.28 -22.06
CA TYR A 192 9.01 7.48 -21.93
C TYR A 192 8.97 6.16 -22.73
N GLY A 193 8.03 6.01 -23.66
CA GLY A 193 7.84 4.78 -24.45
C GLY A 193 7.33 3.57 -23.65
N VAL A 194 6.90 3.78 -22.40
CA VAL A 194 6.45 2.72 -21.49
C VAL A 194 5.11 2.13 -21.97
N ALA A 195 4.19 2.98 -22.43
CA ALA A 195 2.89 2.55 -22.92
C ALA A 195 2.99 1.70 -24.20
N GLU A 196 3.74 2.11 -25.21
CA GLU A 196 4.04 1.27 -26.39
C GLU A 196 4.68 -0.09 -25.99
N TRP A 197 5.69 -0.08 -25.13
CA TRP A 197 6.39 -1.31 -24.72
C TRP A 197 5.48 -2.31 -23.99
N ILE A 198 4.58 -1.84 -23.12
CA ILE A 198 3.66 -2.72 -22.37
C ILE A 198 2.50 -3.27 -23.22
N GLU A 199 2.26 -2.70 -24.39
CA GLU A 199 1.28 -3.23 -25.35
C GLU A 199 1.88 -4.36 -26.20
N ASP A 200 3.05 -4.09 -26.77
CA ASP A 200 3.58 -4.90 -27.86
C ASP A 200 4.60 -5.94 -27.39
N GLU A 201 5.53 -5.57 -26.50
CA GLU A 201 6.73 -6.36 -26.22
C GLU A 201 6.60 -7.27 -24.99
N VAL A 202 5.70 -6.95 -24.07
CA VAL A 202 5.61 -7.65 -22.78
C VAL A 202 4.83 -8.98 -22.85
N GLU A 203 5.28 -9.96 -22.06
CA GLU A 203 4.61 -11.25 -21.89
C GLU A 203 3.85 -11.37 -20.56
N LEU A 204 2.75 -12.12 -20.57
CA LEU A 204 1.99 -12.39 -19.33
C LEU A 204 2.84 -13.24 -18.37
N GLY A 205 2.85 -12.86 -17.10
CA GLY A 205 3.68 -13.51 -16.09
C GLY A 205 5.14 -13.03 -16.06
N GLN A 206 5.56 -12.20 -17.03
CA GLN A 206 6.93 -11.66 -17.05
C GLN A 206 7.22 -10.84 -15.79
N SER A 207 8.41 -11.04 -15.23
CA SER A 207 8.89 -10.34 -14.05
C SER A 207 9.37 -8.93 -14.41
N LEU A 208 8.85 -7.92 -13.71
CA LEU A 208 9.08 -6.51 -13.99
C LEU A 208 9.39 -5.75 -12.70
N ILE A 209 10.33 -4.80 -12.75
CA ILE A 209 10.43 -3.73 -11.76
C ILE A 209 9.76 -2.49 -12.35
N LEU A 210 8.67 -2.06 -11.72
CA LEU A 210 7.92 -0.86 -12.08
C LEU A 210 8.32 0.29 -11.17
N GLN A 211 8.56 1.46 -11.76
CA GLN A 211 8.90 2.70 -11.07
C GLN A 211 7.97 3.81 -11.55
N GLY A 212 7.57 4.70 -10.65
CA GLY A 212 6.79 5.88 -11.02
C GLY A 212 6.08 6.55 -9.84
N LEU A 213 4.97 7.21 -10.14
CA LEU A 213 4.29 8.14 -9.24
C LEU A 213 2.93 7.62 -8.77
N ILE A 214 2.60 7.92 -7.53
CA ILE A 214 1.25 7.72 -6.98
C ILE A 214 0.52 9.05 -7.10
N ILE A 215 -0.55 9.11 -7.88
CA ILE A 215 -1.35 10.31 -8.06
C ILE A 215 -2.68 10.13 -7.32
N ASN A 216 -3.01 11.07 -6.42
CA ASN A 216 -4.30 11.15 -5.74
C ASN A 216 -4.73 12.60 -5.57
N LYS A 217 -5.24 13.17 -6.66
CA LYS A 217 -5.51 14.60 -6.80
C LYS A 217 -7.00 14.87 -6.93
N PHE A 218 -7.47 15.82 -6.16
CA PHE A 218 -8.80 16.41 -6.27
C PHE A 218 -8.70 17.74 -7.02
N ILE A 219 -9.27 17.78 -8.22
CA ILE A 219 -9.33 18.96 -9.07
C ILE A 219 -10.71 19.59 -8.88
N VAL A 220 -10.74 20.87 -8.51
CA VAL A 220 -11.98 21.65 -8.36
C VAL A 220 -11.94 22.78 -9.39
N GLU A 221 -12.76 22.68 -10.42
CA GLU A 221 -12.91 23.68 -11.46
C GLU A 221 -14.20 24.47 -11.26
N GLN A 222 -14.14 25.79 -11.43
CA GLN A 222 -15.33 26.63 -11.51
C GLN A 222 -15.68 26.78 -12.99
N VAL A 223 -16.83 26.25 -13.38
CA VAL A 223 -17.35 26.35 -14.74
C VAL A 223 -18.44 27.40 -14.75
N GLU A 224 -18.22 28.48 -15.48
CA GLU A 224 -19.26 29.49 -15.71
C GLU A 224 -20.25 28.97 -16.75
N ARG A 225 -21.50 28.73 -16.36
CA ARG A 225 -22.59 28.52 -17.31
C ARG A 225 -23.32 29.83 -17.57
N SER A 226 -23.58 30.08 -18.85
CA SER A 226 -24.45 31.14 -19.31
C SER A 226 -25.85 30.93 -18.72
N SER A 227 -26.43 31.96 -18.11
CA SER A 227 -27.83 31.93 -17.68
C SER A 227 -28.70 31.68 -18.91
N SER A 228 -29.50 30.60 -18.90
CA SER A 228 -30.41 30.23 -19.99
C SER A 228 -31.49 31.30 -20.27
N ALA A 229 -31.63 32.31 -19.40
CA ALA A 229 -32.57 33.42 -19.53
C ALA A 229 -31.95 34.75 -19.98
N GLY A 230 -30.66 34.80 -20.35
CA GLY A 230 -30.07 35.93 -21.07
C GLY A 230 -29.88 37.25 -20.29
N ILE A 231 -30.21 37.33 -19.00
CA ILE A 231 -29.97 38.50 -18.15
C ILE A 231 -29.49 38.04 -16.76
N GLY A 232 -28.35 38.58 -16.29
CA GLY A 232 -27.77 38.30 -14.97
C GLY A 232 -26.31 37.81 -15.03
N LYS A 233 -25.62 37.78 -13.87
CA LYS A 233 -24.25 37.22 -13.75
C LYS A 233 -24.27 35.72 -14.11
N ALA A 234 -23.17 35.22 -14.69
CA ALA A 234 -23.02 33.80 -15.00
C ALA A 234 -23.26 32.93 -13.75
N ILE A 235 -23.86 31.75 -13.94
CA ILE A 235 -23.98 30.76 -12.87
C ILE A 235 -22.62 30.09 -12.76
N VAL A 236 -21.91 30.30 -11.64
CA VAL A 236 -20.65 29.61 -11.36
C VAL A 236 -20.99 28.23 -10.82
N ASP A 237 -20.90 27.21 -11.67
CA ASP A 237 -20.98 25.81 -11.25
C ASP A 237 -19.61 25.32 -10.79
N THR A 238 -19.58 24.45 -9.78
CA THR A 238 -18.34 23.80 -9.35
C THR A 238 -18.29 22.39 -9.91
N ARG A 239 -17.36 22.13 -10.83
CA ARG A 239 -17.02 20.79 -11.32
C ARG A 239 -15.92 20.21 -10.42
N ARG A 240 -16.11 18.99 -9.95
CA ARG A 240 -15.12 18.25 -9.15
C ARG A 240 -14.66 17.05 -9.95
N GLU A 241 -13.37 16.96 -10.20
CA GLU A 241 -12.73 15.82 -10.86
C GLU A 241 -11.72 15.20 -9.90
N VAL A 242 -11.62 13.89 -9.91
CA VAL A 242 -10.75 13.14 -9.01
C VAL A 242 -9.86 12.26 -9.85
N GLU A 243 -8.56 12.55 -9.83
CA GLU A 243 -7.55 11.79 -10.54
C GLU A 243 -6.85 10.86 -9.54
N ARG A 244 -6.97 9.55 -9.77
CA ARG A 244 -6.32 8.51 -8.97
C ARG A 244 -5.71 7.47 -9.89
N LYS A 245 -4.38 7.44 -9.96
CA LYS A 245 -3.65 6.47 -10.78
C LYS A 245 -2.28 6.16 -10.20
N LEU A 246 -1.78 4.97 -10.49
CA LEU A 246 -0.38 4.59 -10.31
C LEU A 246 0.29 4.79 -11.67
N LEU A 247 0.93 5.94 -11.86
CA LEU A 247 1.58 6.29 -13.11
C LEU A 247 2.95 5.62 -13.17
N VAL A 248 3.21 4.82 -14.18
CA VAL A 248 4.50 4.15 -14.39
C VAL A 248 5.32 5.00 -15.35
N GLU A 249 6.53 5.36 -14.90
CA GLU A 249 7.50 6.17 -15.65
C GLU A 249 8.72 5.33 -16.08
N GLY A 250 8.93 4.17 -15.45
CA GLY A 250 10.04 3.27 -15.78
C GLY A 250 9.70 1.80 -15.57
N ILE A 251 10.23 0.96 -16.46
CA ILE A 251 10.12 -0.49 -16.40
C ILE A 251 11.51 -1.10 -16.58
N ILE A 252 11.82 -2.11 -15.77
CA ILE A 252 13.00 -2.96 -15.94
C ILE A 252 12.49 -4.42 -16.06
N PRO A 253 12.49 -5.03 -17.25
CA PRO A 253 12.18 -6.44 -17.39
C PRO A 253 13.29 -7.29 -16.76
N ILE A 254 12.91 -8.39 -16.12
CA ILE A 254 13.82 -9.37 -15.55
C ILE A 254 13.62 -10.67 -16.34
N GLU A 255 14.55 -10.94 -17.24
CA GLU A 255 14.51 -12.11 -18.14
C GLU A 255 15.41 -13.25 -17.66
N ASP A 256 16.43 -12.94 -16.87
CA ASP A 256 17.36 -13.92 -16.32
C ASP A 256 16.71 -14.68 -15.15
N GLU A 257 16.43 -15.97 -15.35
CA GLU A 257 15.83 -16.83 -14.32
C GLU A 257 16.73 -17.02 -13.10
N ASP A 258 18.05 -16.84 -13.26
CA ASP A 258 19.01 -16.90 -12.16
C ASP A 258 19.03 -15.59 -11.34
N ASP A 259 18.37 -14.50 -11.81
CA ASP A 259 18.27 -13.26 -11.07
C ASP A 259 17.44 -13.48 -9.79
N PRO A 260 17.96 -13.11 -8.60
CA PRO A 260 17.20 -13.17 -7.35
C PRO A 260 15.87 -12.40 -7.38
N LYS A 261 15.64 -11.52 -8.34
CA LYS A 261 14.40 -10.78 -8.57
C LYS A 261 13.44 -11.44 -9.57
N TYR A 262 13.86 -12.49 -10.27
CA TYR A 262 12.97 -13.22 -11.18
C TYR A 262 11.88 -13.97 -10.43
N ILE A 263 10.61 -13.72 -10.72
CA ILE A 263 9.48 -14.37 -10.06
C ILE A 263 9.13 -15.64 -10.84
N THR A 264 9.27 -16.80 -10.22
CA THR A 264 9.03 -18.08 -10.92
C THR A 264 7.54 -18.34 -11.09
N GLU A 265 7.17 -19.17 -12.08
CA GLU A 265 5.77 -19.57 -12.26
C GLU A 265 5.17 -20.24 -11.02
N GLU A 266 5.96 -21.01 -10.27
CA GLU A 266 5.52 -21.66 -9.03
C GLU A 266 5.19 -20.63 -7.95
N GLU A 267 6.04 -19.61 -7.80
CA GLU A 267 5.81 -18.49 -6.89
C GLU A 267 4.54 -17.71 -7.27
N ILE A 268 4.34 -17.45 -8.58
CA ILE A 268 3.12 -16.80 -9.10
C ILE A 268 1.88 -17.62 -8.78
N LYS A 269 1.90 -18.94 -9.05
CA LYS A 269 0.77 -19.84 -8.78
C LYS A 269 0.43 -19.92 -7.30
N GLU A 270 1.43 -20.07 -6.42
CA GLU A 270 1.22 -20.10 -4.97
C GLU A 270 0.68 -18.75 -4.45
N ALA A 271 1.23 -17.64 -4.94
CA ALA A 271 0.85 -16.32 -4.50
C ALA A 271 -0.59 -15.95 -4.90
N ASN A 272 -0.99 -16.30 -6.12
CA ASN A 272 -2.35 -16.12 -6.60
C ASN A 272 -3.35 -16.99 -5.85
N LYS A 273 -2.98 -18.24 -5.54
CA LYS A 273 -3.83 -19.11 -4.72
C LYS A 273 -4.11 -18.49 -3.35
N LYS A 274 -3.09 -17.97 -2.66
CA LYS A 274 -3.27 -17.30 -1.36
C LYS A 274 -4.12 -16.03 -1.47
N TYR A 275 -4.04 -15.31 -2.58
CA TYR A 275 -4.88 -14.14 -2.83
C TYR A 275 -6.36 -14.55 -2.97
N GLU A 276 -6.66 -15.57 -3.77
CA GLU A 276 -8.03 -16.09 -3.95
C GLU A 276 -8.59 -16.72 -2.66
N ASP A 277 -7.77 -17.44 -1.90
CA ASP A 277 -8.15 -17.99 -0.59
C ASP A 277 -8.57 -16.87 0.37
N LYS A 278 -7.80 -15.77 0.42
CA LYS A 278 -8.13 -14.60 1.24
C LYS A 278 -9.40 -13.90 0.75
N LYS A 279 -9.58 -13.77 -0.55
CA LYS A 279 -10.79 -13.19 -1.14
C LYS A 279 -12.02 -13.98 -0.73
N THR A 280 -11.95 -15.30 -0.83
CA THR A 280 -13.01 -16.22 -0.38
C THR A 280 -13.27 -16.09 1.13
N GLU A 281 -12.22 -15.97 1.96
CA GLU A 281 -12.35 -15.73 3.41
C GLU A 281 -13.11 -14.43 3.70
N VAL A 282 -12.78 -13.35 3.00
CA VAL A 282 -13.45 -12.04 3.17
C VAL A 282 -14.90 -12.10 2.66
N GLU A 283 -15.18 -12.79 1.56
CA GLU A 283 -16.54 -13.01 1.05
C GLU A 283 -17.42 -13.76 2.05
N ALA A 284 -16.87 -14.82 2.65
CA ALA A 284 -17.55 -15.65 3.65
C ALA A 284 -17.70 -14.96 5.01
N SER A 285 -16.96 -13.89 5.27
CA SER A 285 -17.07 -13.13 6.51
C SER A 285 -18.44 -12.42 6.62
N THR A 286 -19.03 -12.45 7.82
CA THR A 286 -20.27 -11.72 8.13
C THR A 286 -19.93 -10.32 8.63
N ASN A 287 -20.68 -9.31 8.18
CA ASN A 287 -20.64 -7.94 8.69
C ASN A 287 -21.25 -7.87 10.11
N GLY A 288 -20.68 -8.64 11.04
CA GLY A 288 -21.05 -8.58 12.45
C GLY A 288 -20.31 -7.44 13.13
N THR A 289 -21.03 -6.68 13.95
CA THR A 289 -20.53 -5.65 14.88
C THR A 289 -19.58 -6.28 15.92
N LYS A 290 -18.40 -6.74 15.50
CA LYS A 290 -17.34 -7.18 16.39
C LYS A 290 -16.44 -5.97 16.62
N LYS A 291 -16.18 -5.65 17.91
CA LYS A 291 -15.06 -4.81 18.30
C LYS A 291 -13.84 -5.21 17.46
N THR A 292 -13.15 -4.21 16.93
CA THR A 292 -11.99 -4.34 16.03
C THR A 292 -10.88 -5.19 16.68
N GLU A 293 -11.02 -6.51 16.66
CA GLU A 293 -9.99 -7.44 17.09
C GLU A 293 -9.03 -7.66 15.92
N VAL A 294 -7.94 -6.87 15.92
CA VAL A 294 -6.91 -6.97 14.89
C VAL A 294 -6.07 -8.22 15.13
N LYS A 295 -6.22 -9.22 14.24
CA LYS A 295 -5.31 -10.38 14.15
C LYS A 295 -4.03 -10.00 13.39
N LYS A 296 -3.15 -9.18 13.96
CA LYS A 296 -1.77 -9.06 13.44
C LYS A 296 -0.97 -10.25 14.00
N GLY A 297 -0.49 -11.10 13.10
CA GLY A 297 0.22 -12.34 13.43
C GLY A 297 1.46 -12.07 14.29
N VAL A 298 1.38 -12.44 15.56
CA VAL A 298 2.56 -12.71 16.38
C VAL A 298 3.11 -14.04 15.85
N ALA A 299 4.33 -14.03 15.34
CA ALA A 299 5.03 -15.25 14.96
C ALA A 299 5.17 -16.13 16.20
N THR A 300 4.28 -17.12 16.33
CA THR A 300 4.48 -18.23 17.25
C THR A 300 5.23 -19.30 16.47
N SER A 301 6.53 -19.41 16.68
CA SER A 301 7.21 -20.69 16.56
C SER A 301 6.41 -21.70 17.38
N LYS A 302 5.76 -22.66 16.73
CA LYS A 302 5.31 -23.85 17.47
C LYS A 302 6.59 -24.49 18.02
N PRO A 303 6.68 -24.80 19.33
CA PRO A 303 7.77 -25.61 19.83
C PRO A 303 7.80 -26.90 19.01
N LYS A 304 8.97 -27.17 18.43
CA LYS A 304 9.23 -28.37 17.64
C LYS A 304 8.87 -29.56 18.52
N ALA A 305 7.86 -30.32 18.14
CA ALA A 305 7.57 -31.60 18.79
C ALA A 305 8.87 -32.40 18.79
N ALA A 306 9.27 -32.89 19.97
CA ALA A 306 10.39 -33.81 20.09
C ALA A 306 10.16 -34.94 19.09
N LYS A 307 11.15 -35.20 18.24
CA LYS A 307 11.12 -36.38 17.37
C LYS A 307 10.92 -37.60 18.29
N PRO A 308 10.02 -38.54 17.97
CA PRO A 308 10.05 -39.82 18.65
C PRO A 308 11.42 -40.44 18.40
N THR A 309 12.13 -40.76 19.48
CA THR A 309 13.30 -41.64 19.44
C THR A 309 12.80 -42.98 18.93
N ILE A 310 13.15 -43.34 17.70
CA ILE A 310 13.00 -44.71 17.23
C ILE A 310 14.18 -45.44 17.86
N GLU A 311 13.92 -46.18 18.95
CA GLU A 311 14.84 -47.22 19.40
C GLU A 311 14.76 -48.34 18.35
N ILE A 312 15.80 -48.43 17.53
CA ILE A 312 16.03 -49.59 16.68
C ILE A 312 16.75 -50.59 17.58
N ASP A 313 16.08 -51.70 17.87
CA ASP A 313 16.69 -52.83 18.57
C ASP A 313 17.60 -53.59 17.57
N ASP A 314 18.77 -54.04 18.01
CA ASP A 314 19.78 -54.69 17.15
C ASP A 314 19.31 -56.04 16.56
N ASP A 315 18.12 -56.51 16.95
CA ASP A 315 17.46 -57.72 16.43
C ASP A 315 16.59 -57.48 15.17
N ASP A 316 16.44 -56.22 14.69
CA ASP A 316 15.61 -55.87 13.52
C ASP A 316 16.42 -55.55 12.24
N LEU A 317 17.70 -55.97 12.18
CA LEU A 317 18.57 -55.84 11.01
C LEU A 317 18.80 -57.20 10.33
N PRO A 318 18.26 -57.47 9.13
CA PRO A 318 18.57 -58.67 8.38
C PRO A 318 19.87 -58.49 7.56
N PHE A 319 21.01 -58.83 8.19
CA PHE A 319 22.38 -58.89 7.63
C PHE A 319 22.96 -57.60 7.00
#